data_AF-A0A2P5LFZ7-F1
#
_entry.id   AF-A0A2P5LFZ7-F1
#
_cell.length_a   1.000
_cell.length_b   1.000
_cell.length_c   1.000
_cell.angle_alpha   90.00
_cell.angle_beta   90.00
_cell.angle_gamma   90.00
#
_symmetry.space_group_name_H-M   'P 1'
#
loop_
_entity.id
_entity.type
_entity.pdbx_description
1 polymer ?
#
loop_
_entity_poly.entity_id
_entity_poly.type
_entity_poly.pdbx_seq_one_letter_code
_entity_poly.pdbx_strand_id
1 'polypeptide(L)' 'MLAKMTSKNQLTLPKSVTAAVGATDYFDVEVRNGQIILTPVRIQRGDAVRAKLAELDIQEQDITDAVAWARQILENQSPS' A
#
# COMPACT_ATOMS: atom_id res chain seq x y z
N MET A 1 -14.69 25.96 -6.21
CA MET A 1 -14.93 25.36 -4.87
C MET A 1 -13.79 25.76 -3.96
N LEU A 2 -14.02 25.93 -2.66
CA LEU A 2 -13.00 26.34 -1.69
C LEU A 2 -12.82 25.23 -0.64
N ALA A 3 -11.58 25.02 -0.21
CA ALA A 3 -11.22 24.14 0.90
C ALA A 3 -10.71 25.02 2.06
N LYS A 4 -10.88 24.55 3.30
CA LYS A 4 -10.47 25.29 4.50
C LYS A 4 -9.38 24.54 5.25
N MET A 5 -8.42 25.30 5.78
CA MET A 5 -7.46 24.83 6.77
C MET A 5 -8.08 24.85 8.18
N THR A 6 -7.91 23.77 8.94
CA THR A 6 -8.25 23.75 10.36
C THR A 6 -7.11 24.30 11.21
N SER A 7 -7.38 24.55 12.50
CA SER A 7 -6.35 24.98 13.46
C SER A 7 -5.26 23.94 13.70
N LYS A 8 -5.49 22.67 13.33
CA LYS A 8 -4.52 21.58 13.43
C LYS A 8 -3.75 21.35 12.12
N ASN A 9 -3.72 22.33 11.23
CA ASN A 9 -3.07 22.23 9.92
C ASN A 9 -3.65 21.10 9.04
N GLN A 10 -4.96 20.86 9.10
CA GLN A 10 -5.63 19.88 8.25
C GLN A 10 -6.35 20.59 7.09
N LEU A 11 -6.21 20.08 5.87
CA LEU A 11 -6.94 20.54 4.69
C LEU A 11 -8.20 19.69 4.48
N THR A 12 -9.38 20.29 4.59
CA THR A 12 -10.65 19.59 4.33
C THR A 12 -11.11 19.82 2.91
N LEU A 13 -11.20 18.75 2.12
CA LEU A 13 -11.64 18.81 0.71
C LEU A 13 -13.14 18.49 0.58
N PRO A 14 -13.85 19.12 -0.38
CA PRO A 14 -15.22 18.74 -0.71
C PRO A 14 -15.32 17.30 -1.20
N LYS A 15 -16.35 16.57 -0.76
CA LYS A 15 -16.59 15.17 -1.15
C LYS A 15 -16.64 14.94 -2.66
N SER A 16 -17.14 15.92 -3.43
CA SER A 16 -17.20 15.83 -4.88
C SER A 16 -15.82 15.80 -5.54
N VAL A 17 -14.81 16.46 -4.93
CA VAL A 17 -13.43 16.48 -5.44
C VAL A 17 -12.76 15.14 -5.16
N THR A 18 -12.88 14.62 -3.94
CA THR A 18 -12.31 13.31 -3.58
C THR A 18 -12.97 12.16 -4.34
N ALA A 19 -14.26 12.27 -4.66
CA ALA A 19 -14.94 11.29 -5.51
C ALA A 19 -14.42 11.28 -6.96
N ALA A 20 -14.06 12.44 -7.51
CA ALA A 20 -13.58 12.55 -8.89
C ALA A 20 -12.20 11.91 -9.12
N VAL A 21 -11.35 11.89 -8.08
CA VAL A 21 -10.00 11.29 -8.14
C VAL A 21 -9.98 9.80 -7.80
N GLY A 22 -11.11 9.22 -7.39
CA GLY A 22 -11.27 7.81 -7.05
C GLY A 22 -11.03 7.49 -5.57
N ALA A 23 -11.46 6.28 -5.16
CA ALA A 23 -11.32 5.81 -3.79
C ALA A 23 -9.85 5.54 -3.45
N THR A 24 -9.31 6.30 -2.50
CA THR A 24 -7.98 6.11 -1.92
C THR A 24 -8.00 6.55 -0.46
N ASP A 25 -7.26 5.84 0.39
CA ASP A 25 -7.08 6.22 1.80
C ASP A 25 -5.90 7.18 1.97
N TYR A 26 -4.99 7.24 0.99
CA TYR A 26 -3.75 8.00 1.05
C TYR A 26 -3.52 8.79 -0.25
N PHE A 27 -2.83 9.91 -0.09
CA PHE A 27 -2.35 10.74 -1.18
C PHE A 27 -0.85 10.95 -1.01
N ASP A 28 -0.11 10.83 -2.10
CA ASP A 28 1.20 11.46 -2.18
C ASP A 28 1.02 12.97 -2.34
N VAL A 29 1.88 13.75 -1.68
CA VAL A 29 1.73 15.21 -1.55
C VAL A 29 3.02 15.90 -1.97
N GLU A 30 2.93 16.69 -3.03
CA GLU A 30 4.04 17.53 -3.48
C GLU A 30 3.61 18.99 -3.67
N VAL A 31 4.59 19.89 -3.61
CA VAL A 31 4.39 21.30 -3.96
C VAL A 31 5.07 21.57 -5.29
N ARG A 32 4.29 21.96 -6.30
CA ARG A 32 4.80 22.31 -7.63
C ARG A 32 4.26 23.66 -8.04
N ASN A 33 5.17 24.61 -8.32
CA ASN A 33 4.82 25.97 -8.74
C ASN A 33 3.82 26.67 -7.78
N GLY A 34 3.98 26.48 -6.47
CA GLY A 34 3.08 27.05 -5.45
C GLY A 34 1.71 26.36 -5.34
N GLN A 35 1.50 25.24 -6.03
CA GLN A 35 0.30 24.42 -5.94
C GLN A 35 0.60 23.15 -5.13
N ILE A 36 -0.35 22.75 -4.29
CA ILE A 36 -0.33 21.43 -3.64
C ILE A 36 -0.96 20.43 -4.61
N ILE A 37 -0.19 19.43 -5.02
CA ILE A 37 -0.66 18.32 -5.86
C ILE A 37 -0.90 17.13 -4.94
N LEU A 38 -2.09 16.54 -5.04
CA LEU A 38 -2.51 15.37 -4.29
C LEU A 38 -2.73 14.23 -5.28
N THR A 39 -1.83 13.24 -5.26
CA THR A 39 -1.92 12.08 -6.15
C THR A 39 -2.45 10.88 -5.37
N PRO A 40 -3.61 10.30 -5.73
CA PRO A 40 -4.11 9.09 -5.09
C PRO A 40 -3.07 7.96 -5.13
N VAL A 41 -2.74 7.39 -3.97
CA VAL A 41 -1.84 6.24 -3.89
C VAL A 41 -2.53 5.08 -3.20
N ARG A 42 -2.48 3.90 -3.83
CA ARG A 42 -2.87 2.66 -3.19
C ARG A 42 -1.70 2.20 -2.35
N ILE A 43 -1.81 2.30 -1.02
CA ILE A 43 -0.88 1.59 -0.15
C ILE A 43 -1.17 0.10 -0.29
N GLN A 44 -0.35 -0.58 -1.08
CA GLN A 44 -0.42 -2.03 -1.15
C GLN A 44 0.17 -2.58 0.15
N ARG A 45 -0.65 -3.30 0.93
CA ARG A 45 -0.14 -4.08 2.07
C ARG A 45 0.97 -5.05 1.66
N GLY A 46 1.05 -5.42 0.37
CA GLY A 46 2.14 -6.21 -0.19
C GLY A 46 3.52 -5.59 0.07
N ASP A 47 3.67 -4.27 -0.01
CA ASP A 47 4.95 -3.61 0.24
C ASP A 47 5.29 -3.59 1.73
N ALA A 48 4.29 -3.40 2.60
CA ALA A 48 4.46 -3.52 4.04
C ALA A 48 4.81 -4.96 4.46
N VAL A 49 4.22 -5.96 3.80
CA VAL A 49 4.54 -7.38 3.99
C VAL A 49 5.97 -7.67 3.51
N ARG A 50 6.36 -7.22 2.30
CA ARG A 50 7.73 -7.38 1.79
C ARG A 50 8.76 -6.69 2.68
N ALA A 51 8.49 -5.47 3.13
CA ALA A 51 9.34 -4.74 4.07
C ALA A 51 9.46 -5.51 5.39
N LYS A 52 8.37 -6.09 5.90
CA LYS A 52 8.40 -6.90 7.11
C LYS A 52 9.16 -8.22 6.95
N LEU A 53 9.07 -8.85 5.78
CA LEU A 53 9.86 -10.05 5.45
C LEU A 53 11.35 -9.72 5.37
N ALA A 54 11.71 -8.59 4.75
CA ALA A 54 13.09 -8.11 4.70
C ALA A 54 13.65 -7.75 6.09
N GLU A 55 12.85 -7.14 6.98
CA GLU A 55 13.24 -6.92 8.39
C GLU A 55 13.51 -8.22 9.15
N LEU A 56 12.86 -9.32 8.77
CA LEU A 56 13.05 -10.65 9.35
C LEU A 56 14.17 -11.45 8.66
N ASP A 57 14.92 -10.80 7.75
CA ASP A 57 15.94 -11.41 6.88
C ASP A 57 15.42 -12.57 6.03
N ILE A 58 14.12 -12.56 5.72
CA ILE A 58 13.46 -13.52 4.84
C ILE A 58 13.56 -12.97 3.42
N GLN A 59 14.43 -13.58 2.63
CA GLN A 59 14.70 -13.21 1.26
C GLN A 59 13.72 -13.90 0.30
N GLU A 60 13.69 -13.42 -0.94
CA GLU A 60 12.82 -13.99 -1.98
C GLU A 60 13.09 -15.49 -2.23
N GLN A 61 14.33 -15.92 -2.02
CA GLN A 61 14.71 -17.33 -2.07
C GLN A 61 14.08 -18.14 -0.94
N ASP A 62 14.06 -17.63 0.30
CA ASP A 62 13.46 -18.31 1.45
C ASP A 62 11.96 -18.52 1.25
N ILE A 63 11.28 -17.54 0.64
CA ILE A 63 9.87 -17.65 0.28
C ILE A 63 9.67 -18.72 -0.80
N THR A 64 10.53 -18.73 -1.81
CA THR A 64 10.48 -19.71 -2.90
C THR A 64 10.67 -21.13 -2.39
N ASP A 65 11.64 -21.32 -1.51
CA ASP A 65 11.97 -22.60 -0.90
C ASP A 65 10.85 -23.08 0.04
N ALA A 66 10.27 -22.17 0.83
CA ALA A 66 9.11 -22.47 1.68
C ALA A 66 7.88 -22.90 0.88
N VAL A 67 7.60 -22.23 -0.25
CA VAL A 67 6.49 -22.59 -1.14
C VAL A 67 6.74 -23.94 -1.82
N ALA A 68 7.97 -24.20 -2.27
CA ALA A 68 8.36 -25.48 -2.87
C ALA A 68 8.23 -26.63 -1.86
N TRP A 69 8.72 -26.44 -0.64
CA TRP A 69 8.60 -27.40 0.46
C TRP A 69 7.14 -27.67 0.84
N ALA A 70 6.31 -26.63 0.97
CA ALA A 70 4.89 -26.79 1.27
C ALA A 70 4.14 -27.59 0.20
N ARG A 71 4.46 -27.39 -1.08
CA ARG A 71 3.89 -28.18 -2.20
C ARG A 71 4.33 -29.64 -2.14
N GLN A 72 5.60 -29.90 -1.85
CA GLN A 72 6.13 -31.25 -1.71
C GLN A 72 5.48 -32.01 -0.53
N ILE A 73 5.17 -31.32 0.57
CA ILE A 73 4.42 -31.92 1.68
C ILE A 73 3.01 -32.35 1.24
N LEU A 74 2.30 -31.52 0.48
CA LEU A 74 0.95 -31.85 0.01
C LEU A 74 0.95 -33.06 -0.94
N GLU A 75 1.98 -33.20 -1.77
CA GLU A 75 2.19 -34.38 -2.62
C GLU A 75 2.50 -35.63 -1.78
N ASN A 76 3.35 -35.51 -0.76
CA ASN A 76 3.73 -36.63 0.12
C ASN A 76 2.63 -37.05 1.11
N GLN A 77 1.61 -36.21 1.35
CA GLN A 77 0.47 -36.49 2.22
C GLN A 77 -0.73 -37.12 1.49
N SER A 78 -0.64 -37.35 0.18
CA SER A 78 -1.63 -38.11 -0.58
C SER A 78 -1.09 -39.52 -0.90
N PRO A 79 -1.09 -40.47 0.04
CA PRO A 79 -0.79 -41.86 -0.30
C PRO A 79 -1.98 -42.44 -1.09
N SER A 80 -1.65 -43.09 -2.21
CA SER A 80 -2.56 -43.96 -2.95
C SER A 80 -3.06 -45.14 -2.12
#